data_AF-A0A5C7P3H1-F1
#
_entry.id   AF-A0A5C7P3H1-F1
#
_cell.length_a   1.000
_cell.length_b   1.000
_cell.length_c   1.000
_cell.angle_alpha   90.00
_cell.angle_beta   90.00
_cell.angle_gamma   90.00
#
_symmetry.space_group_name_H-M   'P 1'
#
loop_
_entity.id
_entity.type
_entity.pdbx_description
1 polymer ?
#
loop_
_entity_poly.entity_id
_entity_poly.type
_entity_poly.pdbx_seq_one_letter_code
_entity_poly.pdbx_strand_id
1 'polypeptide(L)'
;MDLMPLYQATAKGELDEALAAQPDLIRDEVADQAHADFIGANEAGRTDIAYVAATTAAFIRLNLGQRDRALSDRLDAAQALFMLSEDPPAYDAARGEALQVGALALEIGDVGLILRSWVLASDCAWFACETSDNDEARLIQSLRDCADSLDWAGRLPDAGAQQGWLERLASLVAAVAGAGMGKVWSQEWLLEADALLRRLAAGSDHLPIDLGFDTTGGPTKTAEVSAMLSELESRYGAH
;
A
#
# COMPACT_ATOMS: atom_id res chain seq x y z
N MET A 1 -29.55 -2.52 4.34
CA MET A 1 -29.64 -2.05 5.73
C MET A 1 -29.04 -0.66 5.76
N ASP A 2 -29.56 0.29 6.53
CA ASP A 2 -28.94 1.62 6.62
C ASP A 2 -27.84 1.61 7.67
N LEU A 3 -26.58 1.77 7.22
CA LEU A 3 -25.39 1.80 8.08
C LEU A 3 -24.88 3.23 8.34
N MET A 4 -25.57 4.25 7.83
CA MET A 4 -25.18 5.65 8.00
C MET A 4 -24.94 6.05 9.48
N PRO A 5 -25.73 5.58 10.47
CA PRO A 5 -25.43 5.88 11.87
C PRO A 5 -24.07 5.35 12.34
N LEU A 6 -23.64 4.17 11.88
CA LEU A 6 -22.33 3.61 12.21
C LEU A 6 -21.20 4.36 11.52
N TYR A 7 -21.41 4.80 10.27
CA TYR A 7 -20.43 5.62 9.55
C TYR A 7 -20.23 6.99 10.22
N GLN A 8 -21.32 7.62 10.68
CA GLN A 8 -21.25 8.85 11.45
C GLN A 8 -20.53 8.66 12.79
N ALA A 9 -20.77 7.55 13.48
CA ALA A 9 -20.05 7.23 14.71
C ALA A 9 -18.55 7.00 14.43
N THR A 10 -18.23 6.28 13.34
CA THR A 10 -16.84 6.04 12.91
C THR A 10 -16.12 7.36 12.61
N ALA A 11 -16.74 8.27 11.87
CA ALA A 11 -16.17 9.58 11.55
C ALA A 11 -15.89 10.44 12.79
N LYS A 12 -16.60 10.19 13.90
CA LYS A 12 -16.42 10.90 15.18
C LYS A 12 -15.48 10.18 16.15
N GLY A 13 -15.02 8.96 15.82
CA GLY A 13 -14.26 8.12 16.74
C GLY A 13 -15.12 7.49 17.85
N GLU A 14 -16.43 7.37 17.65
CA GLU A 14 -17.42 6.91 18.63
C GLU A 14 -17.98 5.51 18.27
N LEU A 15 -17.32 4.77 17.36
CA LEU A 15 -17.83 3.50 16.84
C LEU A 15 -18.01 2.45 17.95
N ASP A 16 -17.06 2.33 18.87
CA ASP A 16 -17.11 1.37 19.99
C ASP A 16 -18.35 1.60 20.85
N GLU A 17 -18.64 2.87 21.18
CA GLU A 17 -19.81 3.25 21.95
C GLU A 17 -21.11 2.95 21.20
N ALA A 18 -21.14 3.22 19.89
CA ALA A 18 -22.29 2.93 19.04
C ALA A 18 -22.57 1.43 18.92
N LEU A 19 -21.54 0.59 18.80
CA LEU A 19 -21.66 -0.87 18.76
C LEU A 19 -22.02 -1.45 20.13
N ALA A 20 -21.48 -0.90 21.22
CA ALA A 20 -21.84 -1.31 22.58
C ALA A 20 -23.32 -1.03 22.89
N ALA A 21 -23.87 0.07 22.36
CA ALA A 21 -25.28 0.42 22.48
C ALA A 21 -26.20 -0.49 21.61
N GLN A 22 -25.65 -1.12 20.57
CA GLN A 22 -26.39 -1.95 19.61
C GLN A 22 -25.62 -3.25 19.28
N PRO A 23 -25.46 -4.16 20.24
CA PRO A 23 -24.64 -5.36 20.08
C PRO A 23 -25.11 -6.30 18.96
N ASP A 24 -26.40 -6.26 18.60
CA ASP A 24 -26.97 -7.03 17.48
C ASP A 24 -26.42 -6.61 16.10
N LEU A 25 -25.72 -5.47 16.03
CA LEU A 25 -25.02 -5.03 14.81
C LEU A 25 -23.64 -5.69 14.65
N ILE A 26 -23.12 -6.35 15.69
CA ILE A 26 -21.87 -7.11 15.63
C ILE A 26 -22.16 -8.49 15.01
N ARG A 27 -22.24 -8.54 13.69
CA ARG A 27 -22.50 -9.77 12.91
C ARG A 27 -22.02 -9.66 11.47
N ASP A 28 -21.83 -10.81 10.85
CA ASP A 28 -21.24 -10.95 9.52
C ASP A 28 -21.94 -10.12 8.46
N GLU A 29 -23.29 -10.12 8.43
CA GLU A 29 -24.02 -9.42 7.38
C GLU A 29 -23.85 -7.89 7.44
N VAL A 30 -23.59 -7.34 8.64
CA VAL A 30 -23.35 -5.90 8.80
C VAL A 30 -21.94 -5.55 8.33
N ALA A 31 -20.94 -6.36 8.68
CA ALA A 31 -19.58 -6.17 8.18
C ALA A 31 -19.49 -6.33 6.65
N ASP A 32 -20.16 -7.33 6.09
CA ASP A 32 -20.17 -7.56 4.65
C ASP A 32 -20.91 -6.44 3.90
N GLN A 33 -21.98 -5.88 4.47
CA GLN A 33 -22.63 -4.70 3.91
C GLN A 33 -21.73 -3.46 4.00
N ALA A 34 -21.01 -3.26 5.11
CA ALA A 34 -20.07 -2.15 5.24
C ALA A 34 -18.92 -2.24 4.23
N HIS A 35 -18.39 -3.44 4.01
CA HIS A 35 -17.38 -3.69 2.98
C HIS A 35 -17.94 -3.45 1.56
N ALA A 36 -19.18 -3.85 1.29
CA ALA A 36 -19.84 -3.57 0.01
C ALA A 36 -20.04 -2.06 -0.22
N ASP A 37 -20.39 -1.31 0.83
CA ASP A 37 -20.51 0.15 0.76
C ASP A 37 -19.15 0.82 0.53
N PHE A 38 -18.05 0.28 1.08
CA PHE A 38 -16.68 0.69 0.76
C PHE A 38 -16.40 0.54 -0.74
N ILE A 39 -16.64 -0.66 -1.32
CA ILE A 39 -16.43 -0.91 -2.75
C ILE A 39 -17.22 0.09 -3.59
N GLY A 40 -18.52 0.24 -3.31
CA GLY A 40 -19.38 1.17 -4.05
C GLY A 40 -18.98 2.64 -3.91
N ALA A 41 -18.49 3.06 -2.74
CA ALA A 41 -17.99 4.41 -2.53
C ALA A 41 -16.67 4.66 -3.26
N ASN A 42 -15.77 3.67 -3.27
CA ASN A 42 -14.50 3.73 -3.99
C ASN A 42 -14.72 3.83 -5.51
N GLU A 43 -15.61 3.01 -6.07
CA GLU A 43 -16.00 3.08 -7.49
C GLU A 43 -16.64 4.42 -7.86
N ALA A 44 -17.36 5.05 -6.92
CA ALA A 44 -17.97 6.36 -7.10
C ALA A 44 -17.02 7.54 -6.84
N GLY A 45 -15.74 7.29 -6.48
CA GLY A 45 -14.76 8.32 -6.15
C GLY A 45 -15.07 9.08 -4.86
N ARG A 46 -15.87 8.50 -3.94
CA ARG A 46 -16.19 9.08 -2.63
C ARG A 46 -15.31 8.49 -1.54
N THR A 47 -14.04 8.87 -1.58
CA THR A 47 -12.99 8.30 -0.74
C THR A 47 -13.21 8.51 0.76
N ASP A 48 -13.85 9.62 1.15
CA ASP A 48 -14.26 9.91 2.52
C ASP A 48 -15.24 8.84 3.06
N ILE A 49 -16.22 8.46 2.25
CA ILE A 49 -17.21 7.43 2.60
C ILE A 49 -16.57 6.04 2.54
N ALA A 50 -15.69 5.79 1.57
CA ALA A 50 -14.94 4.54 1.47
C ALA A 50 -14.12 4.29 2.75
N TYR A 51 -13.41 5.31 3.24
CA TYR A 51 -12.62 5.24 4.47
C TYR A 51 -13.45 4.84 5.69
N VAL A 52 -14.58 5.52 5.94
CA VAL A 52 -15.41 5.23 7.12
C VAL A 52 -16.07 3.86 7.00
N ALA A 53 -16.51 3.45 5.80
CA ALA A 53 -17.14 2.16 5.58
C ALA A 53 -16.17 0.99 5.81
N ALA A 54 -14.95 1.08 5.26
CA ALA A 54 -13.91 0.07 5.49
C ALA A 54 -13.49 -0.01 6.97
N THR A 55 -13.36 1.14 7.63
CA THR A 55 -13.06 1.20 9.08
C THR A 55 -14.18 0.56 9.90
N THR A 56 -15.45 0.82 9.57
CA THR A 56 -16.59 0.18 10.23
C THR A 56 -16.57 -1.34 10.03
N ALA A 57 -16.35 -1.82 8.80
CA ALA A 57 -16.28 -3.24 8.49
C ALA A 57 -15.16 -3.95 9.29
N ALA A 58 -13.97 -3.35 9.31
CA ALA A 58 -12.82 -3.83 10.07
C ALA A 58 -13.13 -4.00 11.55
N PHE A 59 -13.77 -3.00 12.15
CA PHE A 59 -14.05 -3.00 13.58
C PHE A 59 -15.09 -4.06 13.98
N ILE A 60 -16.13 -4.23 13.16
CA ILE A 60 -17.14 -5.27 13.38
C ILE A 60 -16.48 -6.66 13.27
N ARG A 61 -15.66 -6.90 12.23
CA ARG A 61 -14.95 -8.17 12.05
C ARG A 61 -13.95 -8.45 13.17
N LEU A 62 -13.29 -7.43 13.71
CA LEU A 62 -12.42 -7.56 14.86
C LEU A 62 -13.21 -8.05 16.10
N ASN A 63 -14.38 -7.48 16.36
CA ASN A 63 -15.27 -7.90 17.46
C ASN A 63 -15.81 -9.33 17.26
N LEU A 64 -15.95 -9.77 16.02
CA LEU A 64 -16.31 -11.15 15.67
C LEU A 64 -15.14 -12.14 15.73
N GLY A 65 -13.91 -11.66 16.02
CA GLY A 65 -12.70 -12.49 16.05
C GLY A 65 -12.16 -12.86 14.65
N GLN A 66 -12.68 -12.25 13.58
CA GLN A 66 -12.29 -12.51 12.20
C GLN A 66 -11.07 -11.68 11.80
N ARG A 67 -9.93 -11.99 12.41
CA ARG A 67 -8.68 -11.19 12.29
C ARG A 67 -8.25 -10.96 10.84
N ASP A 68 -8.18 -12.00 10.02
CA ASP A 68 -7.69 -11.89 8.64
C ASP A 68 -8.55 -10.92 7.80
N ARG A 69 -9.88 -11.07 7.90
CA ARG A 69 -10.83 -10.19 7.20
C ARG A 69 -10.79 -8.76 7.74
N ALA A 70 -10.68 -8.61 9.06
CA ALA A 70 -10.56 -7.29 9.70
C ALA A 70 -9.28 -6.56 9.25
N LEU A 71 -8.15 -7.25 9.14
CA LEU A 71 -6.90 -6.65 8.67
C LEU A 71 -6.99 -6.29 7.18
N SER A 72 -7.67 -7.10 6.36
CA SER A 72 -7.93 -6.73 4.97
C SER A 72 -8.74 -5.42 4.87
N ASP A 73 -9.82 -5.27 5.65
CA ASP A 73 -10.60 -4.03 5.64
C ASP A 73 -9.83 -2.83 6.22
N ARG A 74 -8.91 -3.06 7.18
CA ARG A 74 -8.01 -2.00 7.66
C ARG A 74 -7.05 -1.55 6.56
N LEU A 75 -6.57 -2.46 5.71
CA LEU A 75 -5.77 -2.09 4.55
C LEU A 75 -6.59 -1.27 3.55
N ASP A 76 -7.84 -1.65 3.30
CA ASP A 76 -8.77 -0.90 2.45
C ASP A 76 -8.98 0.53 2.99
N ALA A 77 -9.12 0.68 4.31
CA ALA A 77 -9.19 1.98 4.97
C ALA A 77 -7.87 2.77 4.82
N ALA A 78 -6.70 2.15 5.00
CA ALA A 78 -5.41 2.79 4.78
C ALA A 78 -5.24 3.25 3.32
N GLN A 79 -5.75 2.48 2.35
CA GLN A 79 -5.75 2.86 0.94
C GLN A 79 -6.67 4.07 0.69
N ALA A 80 -7.84 4.12 1.30
CA ALA A 80 -8.71 5.30 1.24
C ALA A 80 -8.04 6.54 1.87
N LEU A 81 -7.32 6.35 2.99
CA LEU A 81 -6.57 7.44 3.63
C LEU A 81 -5.43 7.96 2.74
N PHE A 82 -4.69 7.07 2.07
CA PHE A 82 -3.72 7.45 1.05
C PHE A 82 -4.37 8.30 -0.06
N MET A 83 -5.53 7.88 -0.57
CA MET A 83 -6.26 8.61 -1.61
C MET A 83 -6.84 9.96 -1.15
N LEU A 84 -6.99 10.19 0.15
CA LEU A 84 -7.39 11.48 0.76
C LEU A 84 -6.19 12.38 1.10
N SER A 85 -4.97 11.85 1.05
CA SER A 85 -3.78 12.55 1.49
C SER A 85 -3.35 13.57 0.43
N GLU A 86 -3.01 14.78 0.86
CA GLU A 86 -2.59 15.87 -0.03
C GLU A 86 -1.22 16.45 0.36
N ASP A 87 -0.69 16.08 1.52
CA ASP A 87 0.56 16.58 2.07
C ASP A 87 1.41 15.47 2.69
N PRO A 88 2.72 15.71 2.88
CA PRO A 88 3.62 14.68 3.39
C PRO A 88 3.21 14.10 4.77
N PRO A 89 2.78 14.91 5.77
CA PRO A 89 2.26 14.37 7.02
C PRO A 89 1.07 13.42 6.87
N ALA A 90 0.11 13.71 5.98
CA ALA A 90 -1.03 12.85 5.71
C ALA A 90 -0.59 11.51 5.09
N TYR A 91 0.32 11.56 4.12
CA TYR A 91 0.93 10.35 3.55
C TYR A 91 1.72 9.55 4.60
N ASP A 92 2.46 10.21 5.49
CA ASP A 92 3.20 9.55 6.58
C ASP A 92 2.25 8.82 7.55
N ALA A 93 1.06 9.38 7.81
CA ALA A 93 0.02 8.73 8.61
C ALA A 93 -0.56 7.49 7.91
N ALA A 94 -0.92 7.60 6.63
CA ALA A 94 -1.39 6.46 5.83
C ALA A 94 -0.34 5.35 5.73
N ARG A 95 0.93 5.71 5.57
CA ARG A 95 2.08 4.79 5.62
C ARG A 95 2.15 4.06 6.95
N GLY A 96 1.99 4.78 8.07
CA GLY A 96 1.99 4.21 9.41
C GLY A 96 0.90 3.15 9.61
N GLU A 97 -0.32 3.44 9.15
CA GLU A 97 -1.44 2.47 9.19
C GLU A 97 -1.16 1.24 8.34
N ALA A 98 -0.68 1.42 7.10
CA ALA A 98 -0.35 0.32 6.20
C ALA A 98 0.71 -0.61 6.81
N LEU A 99 1.78 -0.05 7.38
CA LEU A 99 2.84 -0.81 8.06
C LEU A 99 2.34 -1.51 9.33
N GLN A 100 1.42 -0.89 10.08
CA GLN A 100 0.84 -1.53 11.26
C GLN A 100 -0.03 -2.73 10.86
N VAL A 101 -0.87 -2.60 9.83
CA VAL A 101 -1.64 -3.73 9.29
C VAL A 101 -0.71 -4.84 8.82
N GLY A 102 0.37 -4.46 8.14
CA GLY A 102 1.39 -5.38 7.68
C GLY A 102 2.10 -6.14 8.81
N ALA A 103 2.45 -5.43 9.89
CA ALA A 103 3.04 -6.05 11.08
C ALA A 103 2.09 -7.06 11.74
N LEU A 104 0.80 -6.75 11.80
CA LEU A 104 -0.22 -7.68 12.31
C LEU A 104 -0.45 -8.87 11.34
N ALA A 105 -0.33 -8.65 10.04
CA ALA A 105 -0.41 -9.71 9.04
C ALA A 105 0.75 -10.73 9.17
N LEU A 106 1.93 -10.29 9.64
CA LEU A 106 3.03 -11.18 9.99
C LEU A 106 2.67 -12.16 11.11
N GLU A 107 1.90 -11.72 12.11
CA GLU A 107 1.53 -12.56 13.25
C GLU A 107 0.61 -13.73 12.84
N ILE A 108 -0.17 -13.54 11.76
CA ILE A 108 -1.08 -14.56 11.21
C ILE A 108 -0.49 -15.29 9.99
N GLY A 109 0.66 -14.88 9.48
CA GLY A 109 1.35 -15.50 8.35
C GLY A 109 0.71 -15.24 6.98
N ASP A 110 -0.06 -14.16 6.83
CA ASP A 110 -0.69 -13.80 5.54
C ASP A 110 0.29 -12.99 4.66
N VAL A 111 1.13 -13.71 3.91
CA VAL A 111 2.14 -13.12 3.00
C VAL A 111 1.52 -12.21 1.94
N GLY A 112 0.30 -12.52 1.47
CA GLY A 112 -0.40 -11.69 0.50
C GLY A 112 -0.80 -10.35 1.10
N LEU A 113 -1.33 -10.33 2.32
CA LEU A 113 -1.65 -9.09 3.02
C LEU A 113 -0.40 -8.28 3.40
N ILE A 114 0.67 -8.96 3.82
CA ILE A 114 1.98 -8.34 4.08
C ILE A 114 2.48 -7.61 2.82
N LEU A 115 2.53 -8.27 1.67
CA LEU A 115 2.98 -7.60 0.44
C LEU A 115 2.16 -6.33 0.16
N ARG A 116 0.82 -6.44 0.17
CA ARG A 116 -0.07 -5.32 -0.16
C ARG A 116 0.13 -4.13 0.78
N SER A 117 0.30 -4.40 2.08
CA SER A 117 0.62 -3.39 3.09
C SER A 117 1.94 -2.65 2.80
N TRP A 118 2.99 -3.37 2.42
CA TRP A 118 4.29 -2.75 2.11
C TRP A 118 4.29 -2.00 0.78
N VAL A 119 3.56 -2.48 -0.23
CA VAL A 119 3.36 -1.75 -1.48
C VAL A 119 2.62 -0.44 -1.21
N LEU A 120 1.53 -0.45 -0.42
CA LEU A 120 0.83 0.77 -0.05
C LEU A 120 1.71 1.73 0.78
N ALA A 121 2.54 1.22 1.70
CA ALA A 121 3.50 2.03 2.43
C ALA A 121 4.51 2.70 1.48
N SER A 122 4.94 2.00 0.43
CA SER A 122 5.83 2.52 -0.61
C SER A 122 5.17 3.62 -1.44
N ASP A 123 3.88 3.47 -1.80
CA ASP A 123 3.10 4.54 -2.43
C ASP A 123 3.08 5.79 -1.56
N CYS A 124 2.74 5.62 -0.27
CA CYS A 124 2.69 6.75 0.65
C CYS A 124 4.04 7.46 0.74
N ALA A 125 5.15 6.72 0.88
CA ALA A 125 6.49 7.31 0.93
C ALA A 125 6.84 8.07 -0.36
N TRP A 126 6.52 7.49 -1.51
CA TRP A 126 6.80 8.11 -2.81
C TRP A 126 6.01 9.40 -3.01
N PHE A 127 4.69 9.40 -2.76
CA PHE A 127 3.88 10.61 -2.91
C PHE A 127 4.22 11.69 -1.87
N ALA A 128 4.62 11.31 -0.66
CA ALA A 128 5.18 12.24 0.31
C ALA A 128 6.50 12.86 -0.18
N CYS A 129 7.33 12.09 -0.89
CA CYS A 129 8.55 12.58 -1.53
C CYS A 129 8.25 13.52 -2.70
N GLU A 130 7.32 13.18 -3.59
CA GLU A 130 6.97 14.03 -4.74
C GLU A 130 6.41 15.40 -4.32
N THR A 131 5.75 15.46 -3.17
CA THR A 131 5.23 16.70 -2.59
C THR A 131 6.24 17.47 -1.74
N SER A 132 7.43 16.90 -1.48
CA SER A 132 8.49 17.50 -0.69
C SER A 132 9.68 17.87 -1.57
N ASP A 133 9.69 19.09 -2.10
CA ASP A 133 10.71 19.61 -3.01
C ASP A 133 12.15 19.16 -2.66
N ASN A 134 12.72 18.28 -3.49
CA ASN A 134 14.10 17.80 -3.41
C ASN A 134 14.55 17.17 -2.07
N ASP A 135 13.63 16.75 -1.20
CA ASP A 135 13.95 16.14 0.10
C ASP A 135 14.65 14.77 -0.08
N GLU A 136 15.95 14.74 0.21
CA GLU A 136 16.76 13.52 0.08
C GLU A 136 16.32 12.42 1.06
N ALA A 137 15.94 12.79 2.27
CA ALA A 137 15.55 11.82 3.30
C ALA A 137 14.26 11.11 2.91
N ARG A 138 13.32 11.82 2.28
CA ARG A 138 12.07 11.21 1.78
C ARG A 138 12.30 10.32 0.56
N LEU A 139 13.23 10.67 -0.33
CA LEU A 139 13.58 9.78 -1.43
C LEU A 139 14.28 8.51 -0.92
N ILE A 140 15.14 8.62 0.09
CA ILE A 140 15.74 7.46 0.76
C ILE A 140 14.65 6.58 1.40
N GLN A 141 13.66 7.18 2.06
CA GLN A 141 12.54 6.44 2.62
C GLN A 141 11.75 5.69 1.54
N SER A 142 11.50 6.33 0.39
CA SER A 142 10.82 5.72 -0.76
C SER A 142 11.61 4.53 -1.34
N LEU A 143 12.94 4.70 -1.51
CA LEU A 143 13.85 3.64 -1.96
C LEU A 143 13.82 2.46 -0.98
N ARG A 144 13.84 2.74 0.34
CA ARG A 144 13.83 1.72 1.39
C ARG A 144 12.53 0.92 1.40
N ASP A 145 11.38 1.59 1.33
CA ASP A 145 10.08 0.92 1.36
C ASP A 145 9.85 0.07 0.09
N CYS A 146 10.31 0.55 -1.08
CA CYS A 146 10.29 -0.25 -2.31
C CYS A 146 11.17 -1.50 -2.19
N ALA A 147 12.37 -1.37 -1.60
CA ALA A 147 13.27 -2.50 -1.40
C ALA A 147 12.68 -3.52 -0.42
N ASP A 148 12.06 -3.06 0.67
CA ASP A 148 11.35 -3.94 1.61
C ASP A 148 10.14 -4.62 0.95
N SER A 149 9.45 -3.94 0.04
CA SER A 149 8.34 -4.52 -0.73
C SER A 149 8.82 -5.62 -1.70
N LEU A 150 9.96 -5.43 -2.36
CA LEU A 150 10.56 -6.45 -3.23
C LEU A 150 10.99 -7.70 -2.45
N ASP A 151 11.53 -7.53 -1.24
CA ASP A 151 11.84 -8.66 -0.35
C ASP A 151 10.58 -9.48 -0.01
N TRP A 152 9.41 -8.84 0.12
CA TRP A 152 8.14 -9.53 0.31
C TRP A 152 7.61 -10.17 -0.97
N ALA A 153 7.79 -9.52 -2.12
CA ALA A 153 7.43 -10.09 -3.41
C ALA A 153 8.18 -11.42 -3.65
N GLY A 154 9.48 -11.48 -3.33
CA GLY A 154 10.29 -12.69 -3.44
C GLY A 154 9.88 -13.83 -2.49
N ARG A 155 9.01 -13.57 -1.52
CA ARG A 155 8.48 -14.58 -0.58
C ARG A 155 7.09 -15.09 -0.97
N LEU A 156 6.47 -14.53 -2.00
CA LEU A 156 5.21 -15.05 -2.50
C LEU A 156 5.40 -16.46 -3.10
N PRO A 157 4.47 -17.40 -2.81
CA PRO A 157 4.51 -18.72 -3.43
C PRO A 157 4.16 -18.69 -4.92
N ASP A 158 3.25 -17.79 -5.31
CA ASP A 158 2.87 -17.50 -6.69
C ASP A 158 2.26 -16.09 -6.78
N ALA A 159 2.22 -15.52 -7.99
CA ALA A 159 1.68 -14.19 -8.23
C ALA A 159 0.14 -14.12 -8.05
N GLY A 160 -0.58 -15.18 -8.42
CA GLY A 160 -2.02 -15.38 -8.27
C GLY A 160 -2.88 -14.11 -8.09
N ALA A 161 -3.50 -13.99 -6.92
CA ALA A 161 -4.36 -12.86 -6.55
C ALA A 161 -3.60 -11.55 -6.31
N GLN A 162 -2.26 -11.58 -6.28
CA GLN A 162 -1.39 -10.43 -6.03
C GLN A 162 -0.85 -9.78 -7.32
N GLN A 163 -1.21 -10.29 -8.50
CA GLN A 163 -0.70 -9.79 -9.78
C GLN A 163 -0.84 -8.26 -9.93
N GLY A 164 -2.00 -7.69 -9.61
CA GLY A 164 -2.20 -6.23 -9.69
C GLY A 164 -1.32 -5.44 -8.73
N TRP A 165 -1.00 -6.00 -7.56
CA TRP A 165 -0.09 -5.38 -6.60
C TRP A 165 1.38 -5.49 -7.01
N LEU A 166 1.76 -6.57 -7.69
CA LEU A 166 3.08 -6.72 -8.30
C LEU A 166 3.27 -5.74 -9.48
N GLU A 167 2.23 -5.54 -10.31
CA GLU A 167 2.23 -4.50 -11.36
C GLU A 167 2.42 -3.10 -10.76
N ARG A 168 1.67 -2.81 -9.69
CA ARG A 168 1.80 -1.56 -8.94
C ARG A 168 3.22 -1.39 -8.40
N LEU A 169 3.76 -2.40 -7.71
CA LEU A 169 5.12 -2.38 -7.20
C LEU A 169 6.16 -2.15 -8.30
N ALA A 170 6.04 -2.82 -9.44
CA ALA A 170 6.96 -2.63 -10.56
C ALA A 170 6.97 -1.19 -11.09
N SER A 171 5.79 -0.57 -11.18
CA SER A 171 5.69 0.86 -11.54
C SER A 171 6.36 1.76 -10.51
N LEU A 172 6.16 1.49 -9.21
CA LEU A 172 6.79 2.25 -8.13
C LEU A 172 8.31 2.11 -8.13
N VAL A 173 8.81 0.89 -8.22
CA VAL A 173 10.25 0.62 -8.26
C VAL A 173 10.89 1.35 -9.43
N ALA A 174 10.28 1.31 -10.62
CA ALA A 174 10.77 2.07 -11.77
C ALA A 174 10.80 3.59 -11.50
N ALA A 175 9.71 4.17 -10.96
CA ALA A 175 9.66 5.60 -10.67
C ALA A 175 10.70 6.03 -9.62
N VAL A 176 10.75 5.32 -8.49
CA VAL A 176 11.62 5.62 -7.36
C VAL A 176 13.08 5.39 -7.71
N ALA A 177 13.40 4.30 -8.42
CA ALA A 177 14.75 4.03 -8.91
C ALA A 177 15.19 5.08 -9.93
N GLY A 178 14.32 5.46 -10.88
CA GLY A 178 14.61 6.53 -11.83
C GLY A 178 14.94 7.86 -11.16
N ALA A 179 14.16 8.25 -10.15
CA ALA A 179 14.45 9.42 -9.33
C ALA A 179 15.78 9.29 -8.57
N GLY A 180 16.03 8.13 -7.95
CA GLY A 180 17.27 7.86 -7.21
C GLY A 180 18.52 7.87 -8.08
N MET A 181 18.47 7.27 -9.27
CA MET A 181 19.57 7.24 -10.24
C MET A 181 19.84 8.59 -10.90
N GLY A 182 18.80 9.42 -11.05
CA GLY A 182 18.91 10.77 -11.61
C GLY A 182 19.40 11.82 -10.61
N LYS A 183 19.39 11.51 -9.31
CA LYS A 183 19.73 12.47 -8.26
C LYS A 183 21.24 12.55 -8.01
N VAL A 184 21.72 13.78 -7.81
CA VAL A 184 23.07 14.03 -7.28
C VAL A 184 22.96 14.07 -5.75
N TRP A 185 23.35 12.96 -5.12
CA TRP A 185 23.23 12.78 -3.68
C TRP A 185 24.28 13.58 -2.89
N SER A 186 23.87 14.13 -1.74
CA SER A 186 24.83 14.62 -0.75
C SER A 186 25.68 13.48 -0.18
N GLN A 187 26.82 13.84 0.44
CA GLN A 187 27.73 12.87 1.04
C GLN A 187 27.08 12.05 2.17
N GLU A 188 26.07 12.61 2.84
CA GLU A 188 25.33 11.95 3.91
C GLU A 188 24.57 10.73 3.38
N TRP A 189 23.86 10.90 2.25
CA TRP A 189 22.94 9.88 1.72
C TRP A 189 23.55 9.01 0.63
N LEU A 190 24.68 9.40 0.03
CA LEU A 190 25.26 8.72 -1.14
C LEU A 190 25.45 7.21 -0.94
N LEU A 191 26.02 6.79 0.19
CA LEU A 191 26.27 5.37 0.46
C LEU A 191 24.98 4.57 0.66
N GLU A 192 23.99 5.18 1.31
CA GLU A 192 22.71 4.54 1.54
C GLU A 192 21.89 4.44 0.26
N ALA A 193 21.86 5.51 -0.55
CA ALA A 193 21.23 5.49 -1.87
C ALA A 193 21.81 4.41 -2.77
N ASP A 194 23.15 4.30 -2.84
CA ASP A 194 23.82 3.24 -3.63
C ASP A 194 23.43 1.84 -3.14
N ALA A 195 23.46 1.61 -1.82
CA ALA A 195 23.08 0.32 -1.24
C ALA A 195 21.61 -0.03 -1.52
N LEU A 196 20.70 0.94 -1.43
CA LEU A 196 19.28 0.73 -1.71
C LEU A 196 19.04 0.49 -3.21
N LEU A 197 19.68 1.24 -4.11
CA LEU A 197 19.57 1.01 -5.56
C LEU A 197 20.09 -0.37 -5.96
N ARG A 198 21.18 -0.84 -5.35
CA ARG A 198 21.65 -2.24 -5.52
C ARG A 198 20.65 -3.25 -5.02
N ARG A 199 20.00 -3.01 -3.88
CA ARG A 199 18.97 -3.90 -3.34
C ARG A 199 17.73 -3.93 -4.24
N LEU A 200 17.32 -2.79 -4.80
CA LEU A 200 16.25 -2.73 -5.81
C LEU A 200 16.63 -3.51 -7.07
N ALA A 201 17.87 -3.36 -7.57
CA ALA A 201 18.36 -4.10 -8.73
C ALA A 201 18.43 -5.61 -8.50
N ALA A 202 18.76 -6.05 -7.28
CA ALA A 202 18.75 -7.48 -6.94
C ALA A 202 17.33 -8.03 -6.77
N GLY A 203 16.39 -7.19 -6.34
CA GLY A 203 15.00 -7.58 -6.11
C GLY A 203 14.11 -7.51 -7.35
N SER A 204 14.51 -6.82 -8.42
CA SER A 204 13.70 -6.67 -9.64
C SER A 204 13.35 -8.01 -10.30
N ASP A 205 14.19 -9.03 -10.13
CA ASP A 205 13.95 -10.41 -10.57
C ASP A 205 12.70 -11.05 -9.94
N HIS A 206 12.21 -10.52 -8.81
CA HIS A 206 10.98 -10.98 -8.16
C HIS A 206 9.72 -10.41 -8.82
N LEU A 207 9.87 -9.39 -9.66
CA LEU A 207 8.77 -8.85 -10.43
C LEU A 207 8.50 -9.76 -11.64
N PRO A 208 7.23 -9.93 -12.05
CA PRO A 208 6.93 -10.80 -13.18
C PRO A 208 7.67 -10.35 -14.45
N ILE A 209 8.37 -11.29 -15.09
CA ILE A 209 9.13 -11.02 -16.33
C ILE A 209 8.20 -10.61 -17.49
N ASP A 210 6.95 -11.09 -17.44
CA ASP A 210 5.88 -10.80 -18.40
C ASP A 210 4.85 -9.81 -17.85
N LEU A 211 5.30 -8.71 -17.24
CA LEU A 211 4.43 -7.59 -16.84
C LEU A 211 3.78 -6.96 -18.08
N GLY A 212 2.71 -7.57 -18.61
CA GLY A 212 1.89 -6.99 -19.69
C GLY A 212 1.19 -5.69 -19.27
N PHE A 213 1.25 -5.33 -17.97
CA PHE A 213 0.47 -4.26 -17.35
C PHE A 213 -0.99 -4.35 -17.83
N ASP A 214 -1.50 -5.58 -17.94
CA ASP A 214 -2.76 -5.91 -18.61
C ASP A 214 -3.95 -5.23 -17.90
N THR A 215 -3.76 -4.89 -16.63
CA THR A 215 -4.78 -4.24 -15.79
C THR A 215 -4.56 -2.74 -15.57
N THR A 216 -3.35 -2.21 -15.82
CA THR A 216 -2.93 -0.89 -15.28
C THR A 216 -2.28 0.05 -16.28
N GLY A 217 -1.95 -0.36 -17.51
CA GLY A 217 -1.34 0.57 -18.49
C GLY A 217 -0.98 0.00 -19.86
N GLY A 218 -1.06 -1.32 -20.03
CA GLY A 218 -0.80 -2.00 -21.30
C GLY A 218 0.63 -1.85 -21.82
N PRO A 219 0.86 -2.10 -23.12
CA PRO A 219 2.20 -2.29 -23.69
C PRO A 219 3.15 -1.10 -23.54
N THR A 220 2.64 0.14 -23.52
CA THR A 220 3.47 1.33 -23.33
C THR A 220 4.06 1.37 -21.92
N LYS A 221 3.24 1.14 -20.90
CA LYS A 221 3.69 1.10 -19.51
C LYS A 221 4.68 -0.04 -19.28
N THR A 222 4.42 -1.20 -19.89
CA THR A 222 5.38 -2.33 -19.91
C THR A 222 6.74 -1.88 -20.43
N ALA A 223 6.79 -1.27 -21.61
CA ALA A 223 8.07 -0.85 -22.21
C ALA A 223 8.82 0.17 -21.35
N GLU A 224 8.11 1.15 -20.77
CA GLU A 224 8.70 2.16 -19.89
C GLU A 224 9.29 1.54 -18.62
N VAL A 225 8.52 0.68 -17.94
CA VAL A 225 8.96 0.01 -16.72
C VAL A 225 10.12 -0.94 -17.01
N SER A 226 10.03 -1.77 -18.06
CA SER A 226 11.11 -2.68 -18.44
C SER A 226 12.40 -1.93 -18.79
N ALA A 227 12.34 -0.80 -19.49
CA ALA A 227 13.52 0.00 -19.80
C ALA A 227 14.18 0.55 -18.54
N MET A 228 13.38 1.05 -17.60
CA MET A 228 13.88 1.59 -16.33
C MET A 228 14.51 0.51 -15.43
N LEU A 229 13.87 -0.66 -15.34
CA LEU A 229 14.43 -1.79 -14.58
C LEU A 229 15.72 -2.31 -15.23
N SER A 230 15.78 -2.39 -16.55
CA SER A 230 17.01 -2.76 -17.28
C SER A 230 18.16 -1.77 -17.02
N GLU A 231 17.85 -0.47 -16.95
CA GLU A 231 18.83 0.56 -16.63
C GLU A 231 19.33 0.44 -15.18
N LEU A 232 18.42 0.19 -14.23
CA LEU A 232 18.75 -0.07 -12.83
C LEU A 232 19.70 -1.27 -12.70
N GLU A 233 19.36 -2.40 -13.32
CA GLU A 233 20.20 -3.61 -13.35
C GLU A 233 21.55 -3.35 -14.00
N SER A 234 21.60 -2.63 -15.12
CA SER A 234 22.86 -2.32 -15.81
C SER A 234 23.81 -1.46 -14.97
N ARG A 235 23.29 -0.59 -14.10
CA ARG A 235 24.11 0.33 -13.30
C ARG A 235 24.46 -0.24 -11.93
N TYR A 236 23.54 -0.99 -11.31
CA TYR A 236 23.62 -1.41 -9.91
C TYR A 236 23.53 -2.94 -9.70
N GLY A 237 23.25 -3.70 -10.75
CA GLY A 237 23.26 -5.17 -10.71
C GLY A 237 24.65 -5.73 -10.39
N ALA A 238 24.68 -6.94 -9.82
CA ALA A 238 25.93 -7.62 -9.51
C ALA A 238 26.62 -8.08 -10.80
N HIS A 239 27.85 -7.61 -11.04
CA HIS A 239 28.82 -8.25 -11.93
C HIS A 239 29.73 -9.19 -11.14
#